data_AF-A0A350QIB1-F1
#
_entry.id   AF-A0A350QIB1-F1
#
_cell.length_a   1.000
_cell.length_b   1.000
_cell.length_c   1.000
_cell.angle_alpha   90.00
_cell.angle_beta   90.00
_cell.angle_gamma   90.00
#
_symmetry.space_group_name_H-M   'P 1'
#
loop_
_entity.id
_entity.type
_entity.pdbx_description
1 polymer ?
#
loop_
_entity_poly.entity_id
_entity_poly.type
_entity_poly.pdbx_seq_one_letter_code
_entity_poly.pdbx_strand_id
1 'polypeptide(L)'
;MKNHIAKSELITITDELHCYWSYTYFRRRGWLMAEPEVQPKDVNMEQQIERLAQLVVASLEQLEYFRHIPPNIQNNKRAKVAEMSESYKNSKLSAIDLRLLRGVNDRIINAFWIEVKNISEKNPDNGKLQYLYSEMPLEPNPSNSSKRRENLISFFNFLEWPRLEKLKVLDRLQLLAKTIQTFEKSFRWLDSKKEGQCDWAYMYVRKRLAIESHIDPISSEEKYFSTIAIFDCWPALIDSKKLFLLDIRRAWSQKKHREKLEGKKPYNFIMNKGLAKKLDVLSKKLDLSKNEIVEKIIESEFFKHFPKT
;
A
#
# COMPACT_ATOMS: atom_id res chain seq x y z
N MET A 1 33.02 -12.06 -9.79
CA MET A 1 33.73 -12.78 -8.71
C MET A 1 32.68 -13.38 -7.80
N LYS A 2 32.58 -14.71 -7.72
CA LYS A 2 31.64 -15.43 -6.85
C LYS A 2 32.27 -15.51 -5.47
N ASN A 3 32.14 -14.44 -4.69
CA ASN A 3 32.62 -14.44 -3.32
C ASN A 3 31.57 -15.17 -2.47
N HIS A 4 31.94 -16.33 -1.94
CA HIS A 4 31.22 -16.92 -0.83
C HIS A 4 31.20 -15.89 0.30
N ILE A 5 30.00 -15.39 0.61
CA ILE A 5 29.81 -14.20 1.45
C ILE A 5 30.23 -14.49 2.90
N ALA A 6 30.00 -15.71 3.38
CA ALA A 6 30.54 -16.21 4.64
C ALA A 6 30.55 -17.75 4.64
N LYS A 7 31.51 -18.33 5.37
CA LYS A 7 31.68 -19.78 5.50
C LYS A 7 32.08 -20.13 6.93
N SER A 8 31.40 -21.11 7.51
CA SER A 8 31.85 -21.84 8.70
C SER A 8 32.07 -23.31 8.36
N GLU A 9 32.49 -24.11 9.33
CA GLU A 9 32.60 -25.57 9.17
C GLU A 9 31.26 -26.25 8.86
N LEU A 10 30.14 -25.56 9.12
CA LEU A 10 28.80 -26.14 9.07
C LEU A 10 27.96 -25.60 7.92
N ILE A 11 28.10 -24.31 7.58
CA ILE A 11 27.33 -23.68 6.50
C ILE A 11 28.23 -22.91 5.55
N THR A 12 27.88 -22.97 4.26
CA THR A 12 28.42 -22.08 3.24
C THR A 12 27.28 -21.26 2.66
N ILE A 13 27.29 -19.94 2.89
CA ILE A 13 26.36 -19.02 2.25
C ILE A 13 26.84 -18.83 0.80
N THR A 14 25.96 -19.18 -0.14
CA THR A 14 26.32 -19.35 -1.56
C THR A 14 26.16 -18.07 -2.38
N ASP A 15 25.26 -17.20 -1.94
CA ASP A 15 24.83 -16.00 -2.65
C ASP A 15 24.04 -15.09 -1.70
N GLU A 16 23.75 -13.87 -2.15
CA GLU A 16 23.06 -12.84 -1.37
C GLU A 16 21.65 -13.28 -0.95
N LEU A 17 20.94 -13.98 -1.84
CA LEU A 17 19.59 -14.47 -1.55
C LEU A 17 19.61 -15.54 -0.46
N HIS A 18 20.61 -16.42 -0.46
CA HIS A 18 20.83 -17.39 0.60
C HIS A 18 21.09 -16.71 1.93
N CYS A 19 21.83 -15.60 1.94
CA CYS A 19 22.06 -14.79 3.13
C CYS A 19 20.75 -14.24 3.71
N TYR A 20 19.99 -13.48 2.91
CA TYR A 20 18.73 -12.87 3.36
C TYR A 20 17.66 -13.88 3.74
N TRP A 21 17.56 -14.99 2.98
CA TRP A 21 16.66 -16.09 3.31
C TRP A 21 17.03 -16.71 4.67
N SER A 22 18.31 -16.99 4.89
CA SER A 22 18.77 -17.58 6.16
C SER A 22 18.57 -16.64 7.33
N TYR A 23 18.86 -15.35 7.15
CA TYR A 23 18.57 -14.32 8.15
C TYR A 23 17.09 -14.36 8.57
N THR A 24 16.19 -14.39 7.59
CA THR A 24 14.74 -14.42 7.85
C THR A 24 14.33 -15.73 8.55
N TYR A 25 14.88 -16.87 8.13
CA TYR A 25 14.67 -18.18 8.75
C TYR A 25 15.06 -18.20 10.24
N PHE A 26 16.22 -17.64 10.59
CA PHE A 26 16.68 -17.57 11.99
C PHE A 26 15.85 -16.56 12.79
N ARG A 27 15.59 -15.38 12.23
CA ARG A 27 14.83 -14.31 12.91
C ARG A 27 13.45 -14.79 13.35
N ARG A 28 12.71 -15.42 12.44
CA ARG A 28 11.33 -15.88 12.68
C ARG A 28 11.22 -16.95 13.75
N ARG A 29 12.32 -17.65 14.06
CA ARG A 29 12.39 -18.67 15.11
C ARG A 29 12.99 -18.15 16.41
N GLY A 30 13.35 -16.87 16.48
CA GLY A 30 14.02 -16.29 17.65
C GLY A 30 15.43 -16.86 17.87
N TRP A 31 16.09 -17.33 16.79
CA TRP A 31 17.42 -17.96 16.86
C TRP A 31 18.55 -17.02 16.51
N LEU A 32 18.27 -15.73 16.28
CA LEU A 32 19.31 -14.73 16.09
C LEU A 32 19.97 -14.37 17.43
N MET A 33 21.30 -14.36 17.46
CA MET A 33 22.09 -13.97 18.64
C MET A 33 21.91 -12.51 19.04
N ALA A 34 21.64 -11.65 18.06
CA ALA A 34 21.30 -10.25 18.24
C ALA A 34 20.38 -9.82 17.09
N GLU A 35 19.40 -8.96 17.36
CA GLU A 35 18.74 -8.26 16.27
C GLU A 35 19.71 -7.23 15.69
N PRO A 36 19.83 -7.13 14.34
CA PRO A 36 20.61 -6.05 13.76
C PRO A 36 19.96 -4.72 14.16
N GLU A 37 20.76 -3.80 14.71
CA GLU A 37 20.32 -2.43 14.96
C GLU A 37 19.68 -1.84 13.69
N VAL A 38 18.53 -1.16 13.85
CA VAL A 38 17.82 -0.47 12.76
C VAL A 38 18.81 0.46 12.06
N GLN A 39 19.08 0.21 10.77
CA GLN A 39 20.22 0.86 10.13
C GLN A 39 19.92 2.27 9.60
N PRO A 40 20.93 3.18 9.65
CA PRO A 40 20.92 4.45 8.94
C PRO A 40 20.84 4.25 7.43
N LYS A 41 20.28 5.22 6.70
CA LYS A 41 20.07 5.17 5.24
C LYS A 41 21.35 5.05 4.38
N ASP A 42 22.54 5.14 4.97
CA ASP A 42 23.82 5.34 4.26
C ASP A 42 24.79 4.14 4.29
N VAL A 43 24.35 2.95 4.74
CA VAL A 43 25.23 1.75 4.75
C VAL A 43 25.28 1.13 3.35
N ASN A 44 26.50 0.80 2.88
CA ASN A 44 26.70 0.10 1.62
C ASN A 44 26.02 -1.28 1.65
N MET A 45 25.25 -1.61 0.59
CA MET A 45 24.58 -2.91 0.41
C MET A 45 25.52 -4.12 0.60
N GLU A 46 26.76 -4.06 0.09
CA GLU A 46 27.72 -5.17 0.27
C GLU A 46 28.09 -5.37 1.75
N GLN A 47 28.32 -4.28 2.48
CA GLN A 47 28.62 -4.32 3.92
C GLN A 47 27.43 -4.84 4.72
N GLN A 48 26.20 -4.49 4.31
CA GLN A 48 24.99 -5.01 4.93
C GLN A 48 24.89 -6.54 4.74
N ILE A 49 25.10 -7.02 3.52
CA ILE A 49 25.06 -8.45 3.19
C ILE A 49 26.11 -9.23 3.99
N GLU A 50 27.34 -8.72 4.09
CA GLU A 50 28.41 -9.34 4.86
C GLU A 50 28.06 -9.41 6.35
N ARG A 51 27.55 -8.32 6.94
CA ARG A 51 27.13 -8.28 8.34
C ARG A 51 26.01 -9.28 8.64
N LEU A 52 25.01 -9.37 7.76
CA LEU A 52 23.93 -10.35 7.91
C LEU A 52 24.46 -11.79 7.82
N ALA A 53 25.41 -12.05 6.92
CA ALA A 53 26.01 -13.37 6.77
C ALA A 53 26.80 -13.77 8.03
N GLN A 54 27.60 -12.84 8.57
CA GLN A 54 28.32 -13.04 9.84
C GLN A 54 27.36 -13.29 11.01
N LEU A 55 26.25 -12.53 11.09
CA LEU A 55 25.23 -12.73 12.12
C LEU A 55 24.56 -14.10 12.03
N VAL A 56 24.22 -14.56 10.82
CA VAL A 56 23.66 -15.89 10.58
C VAL A 56 24.65 -16.98 10.99
N VAL A 57 25.92 -16.85 10.60
CA VAL A 57 26.97 -17.81 10.98
C VAL A 57 27.16 -17.86 12.49
N ALA A 58 27.29 -16.72 13.16
CA ALA A 58 27.43 -16.66 14.62
C ALA A 58 26.20 -17.24 15.34
N SER A 59 25.00 -16.95 14.82
CA SER A 59 23.74 -17.48 15.37
C SER A 59 23.64 -18.99 15.23
N LEU A 60 24.11 -19.53 14.12
CA LEU A 60 24.24 -20.97 13.94
C LEU A 60 25.29 -21.56 14.88
N GLU A 61 26.43 -20.90 15.05
CA GLU A 61 27.52 -21.41 15.89
C GLU A 61 27.12 -21.57 17.35
N GLN A 62 26.32 -20.62 17.86
CA GLN A 62 25.83 -20.61 19.23
C GLN A 62 24.42 -21.20 19.41
N LEU A 63 23.89 -21.87 18.38
CA LEU A 63 22.52 -22.38 18.37
C LEU A 63 22.21 -23.27 19.60
N GLU A 64 23.15 -24.03 20.15
CA GLU A 64 22.91 -24.90 21.32
C GLU A 64 22.59 -24.14 22.62
N TYR A 65 22.86 -22.83 22.69
CA TYR A 65 22.73 -22.03 23.91
C TYR A 65 21.39 -21.29 24.06
N PHE A 66 20.48 -21.37 23.08
CA PHE A 66 19.15 -20.75 23.20
C PHE A 66 18.18 -21.62 23.99
N ARG A 67 17.58 -21.04 25.03
CA ARG A 67 16.70 -21.74 26.01
C ARG A 67 15.42 -22.35 25.41
N HIS A 68 15.01 -21.94 24.22
CA HIS A 68 13.75 -22.35 23.58
C HIS A 68 13.93 -23.32 22.41
N ILE A 69 15.11 -23.94 22.27
CA ILE A 69 15.36 -24.83 21.15
C ILE A 69 14.93 -26.26 21.47
N PRO A 70 14.15 -26.89 20.58
CA PRO A 70 13.81 -28.31 20.67
C PRO A 70 15.06 -29.22 20.87
N PRO A 71 15.02 -30.22 21.77
CA PRO A 71 16.17 -31.08 22.07
C PRO A 71 16.77 -31.82 20.86
N ASN A 72 15.94 -32.14 19.87
CA ASN A 72 16.37 -32.77 18.61
C ASN A 72 17.30 -31.86 17.78
N ILE A 73 17.20 -30.54 17.93
CA ILE A 73 18.06 -29.56 17.26
C ILE A 73 19.38 -29.40 18.04
N GLN A 74 19.31 -29.36 19.38
CA GLN A 74 20.50 -29.32 20.25
C GLN A 74 21.41 -30.53 20.03
N ASN A 75 20.84 -31.70 19.75
CA ASN A 75 21.59 -32.94 19.59
C ASN A 75 22.19 -33.15 18.17
N ASN A 76 21.84 -32.35 17.15
CA ASN A 76 22.34 -32.56 15.78
C ASN A 76 22.36 -31.30 14.90
N LYS A 77 23.28 -30.39 15.24
CA LYS A 77 23.54 -29.14 14.49
C LYS A 77 23.78 -29.35 12.99
N ARG A 78 24.55 -30.39 12.59
CA ARG A 78 24.83 -30.70 11.18
C ARG A 78 23.56 -31.08 10.41
N ALA A 79 22.72 -31.92 10.98
CA ALA A 79 21.44 -32.27 10.36
C ALA A 79 20.55 -31.03 10.19
N LYS A 80 20.54 -30.11 11.17
CA LYS A 80 19.74 -28.89 11.06
C LYS A 80 20.21 -27.96 9.94
N VAL A 81 21.52 -27.84 9.73
CA VAL A 81 22.06 -27.05 8.61
C VAL A 81 21.75 -27.69 7.26
N ALA A 82 21.80 -29.02 7.17
CA ALA A 82 21.40 -29.75 5.96
C ALA A 82 19.91 -29.51 5.66
N GLU A 83 19.04 -29.62 6.67
CA GLU A 83 17.60 -29.33 6.55
C GLU A 83 17.34 -27.90 6.09
N MET A 84 18.05 -26.93 6.66
CA MET A 84 17.91 -25.52 6.28
C MET A 84 18.38 -25.27 4.85
N SER A 85 19.53 -25.82 4.45
CA SER A 85 20.05 -25.68 3.08
C SER A 85 19.10 -26.29 2.05
N GLU A 86 18.48 -27.41 2.39
CA GLU A 86 17.47 -28.06 1.55
C GLU A 86 16.18 -27.24 1.49
N SER A 87 15.75 -26.67 2.61
CA SER A 87 14.61 -25.73 2.67
C SER A 87 14.84 -24.50 1.80
N TYR A 88 16.04 -23.92 1.82
CA TYR A 88 16.40 -22.81 0.95
C TYR A 88 16.24 -23.20 -0.52
N LYS A 89 16.80 -24.33 -0.95
CA LYS A 89 16.65 -24.83 -2.33
C LYS A 89 15.18 -25.00 -2.73
N ASN A 90 14.38 -25.61 -1.86
CA ASN A 90 12.96 -25.88 -2.07
C ASN A 90 12.07 -24.62 -2.01
N SER A 91 12.62 -23.49 -1.53
CA SER A 91 11.92 -22.19 -1.49
C SER A 91 12.13 -21.34 -2.74
N LYS A 92 13.13 -21.66 -3.58
CA LYS A 92 13.56 -20.78 -4.69
C LYS A 92 12.47 -20.60 -5.74
N LEU A 93 12.30 -19.36 -6.19
CA LEU A 93 11.48 -19.02 -7.34
C LEU A 93 12.35 -18.79 -8.57
N SER A 94 11.85 -19.22 -9.72
CA SER A 94 12.48 -18.96 -11.01
C SER A 94 12.13 -17.55 -11.52
N ALA A 95 12.86 -17.09 -12.54
CA ALA A 95 12.52 -15.84 -13.21
C ALA A 95 11.13 -15.89 -13.88
N ILE A 96 10.66 -17.08 -14.27
CA ILE A 96 9.33 -17.28 -14.87
C ILE A 96 8.25 -17.06 -13.80
N ASP A 97 8.45 -17.59 -12.60
CA ASP A 97 7.51 -17.45 -11.48
C ASP A 97 7.28 -15.97 -11.14
N LEU A 98 8.37 -15.18 -11.13
CA LEU A 98 8.33 -13.76 -10.79
C LEU A 98 7.97 -12.84 -11.97
N ARG A 99 7.68 -13.37 -13.16
CA ARG A 99 7.38 -12.58 -14.37
C ARG A 99 6.20 -11.63 -14.17
N LEU A 100 5.19 -12.07 -13.40
CA LEU A 100 4.01 -11.27 -13.06
C LEU A 100 4.41 -9.90 -12.48
N LEU A 101 5.40 -9.86 -11.58
CA LEU A 101 5.80 -8.63 -10.89
C LEU A 101 6.51 -7.64 -11.82
N ARG A 102 7.04 -8.10 -12.96
CA ARG A 102 7.78 -7.25 -13.91
C ARG A 102 6.88 -6.64 -14.99
N GLY A 103 5.78 -7.30 -15.34
CA GLY A 103 4.96 -6.96 -16.51
C GLY A 103 3.71 -6.10 -16.24
N VAL A 104 3.49 -5.65 -15.00
CA VAL A 104 2.26 -4.95 -14.61
C VAL A 104 2.49 -3.46 -14.32
N ASN A 105 1.44 -2.66 -14.51
CA ASN A 105 1.46 -1.21 -14.31
C ASN A 105 1.53 -0.80 -12.82
N ASP A 106 1.75 0.48 -12.58
CA ASP A 106 1.96 1.03 -11.24
C ASP A 106 0.78 0.80 -10.29
N ARG A 107 -0.46 0.88 -10.78
CA ARG A 107 -1.66 0.62 -9.96
C ARG A 107 -1.67 -0.81 -9.43
N ILE A 108 -1.37 -1.78 -10.30
CA ILE A 108 -1.33 -3.19 -9.92
C ILE A 108 -0.15 -3.46 -8.96
N ILE A 109 1.03 -2.90 -9.23
CA ILE A 109 2.18 -3.02 -8.30
C ILE A 109 1.84 -2.48 -6.91
N ASN A 110 1.16 -1.34 -6.84
CA ASN A 110 0.77 -0.75 -5.58
C ASN A 110 -0.22 -1.64 -4.82
N ALA A 111 -1.22 -2.20 -5.49
CA ALA A 111 -2.15 -3.14 -4.88
C ALA A 111 -1.45 -4.44 -4.41
N PHE A 112 -0.52 -4.98 -5.21
CA PHE A 112 0.26 -6.15 -4.81
C PHE A 112 1.07 -5.89 -3.55
N TRP A 113 1.68 -4.71 -3.45
CA TRP A 113 2.45 -4.32 -2.27
C TRP A 113 1.58 -4.25 -1.01
N ILE A 114 0.35 -3.72 -1.11
CA ILE A 114 -0.61 -3.74 0.02
C ILE A 114 -0.98 -5.17 0.41
N GLU A 115 -1.35 -6.01 -0.56
CA GLU A 115 -1.72 -7.42 -0.29
C GLU A 115 -0.58 -8.18 0.40
N VAL A 116 0.65 -8.00 -0.07
CA VAL A 116 1.82 -8.65 0.51
C VAL A 116 2.09 -8.16 1.93
N LYS A 117 1.88 -6.87 2.23
CA LYS A 117 2.00 -6.33 3.60
C LYS A 117 0.97 -6.94 4.57
N ASN A 118 -0.18 -7.39 4.05
CA ASN A 118 -1.22 -8.02 4.87
C ASN A 118 -1.00 -9.53 5.06
N ILE A 119 0.01 -10.14 4.43
CA ILE A 119 0.36 -11.53 4.67
C ILE A 119 0.85 -11.66 6.11
N SER A 120 0.13 -12.44 6.90
CA SER A 120 0.40 -12.68 8.31
C SER A 120 0.24 -14.15 8.66
N GLU A 121 0.87 -14.52 9.77
CA GLU A 121 0.73 -15.83 10.41
C GLU A 121 0.44 -15.63 11.90
N LYS A 122 -0.11 -16.65 12.57
CA LYS A 122 -0.26 -16.62 14.02
C LYS A 122 1.07 -16.95 14.67
N ASN A 123 1.53 -16.10 15.57
CA ASN A 123 2.69 -16.35 16.41
C ASN A 123 2.40 -17.58 17.29
N PRO A 124 3.25 -18.63 17.27
CA PRO A 124 3.01 -19.86 18.03
C PRO A 124 2.96 -19.65 19.56
N ASP A 125 3.71 -18.68 20.08
CA ASP A 125 3.90 -18.49 21.52
C ASP A 125 2.76 -17.71 22.17
N ASN A 126 2.21 -16.71 21.46
CA ASN A 126 1.19 -15.81 22.00
C ASN A 126 -0.10 -15.72 21.19
N GLY A 127 -0.17 -16.42 20.05
CA GLY A 127 -1.35 -16.47 19.17
C GLY A 127 -1.67 -15.18 18.41
N LYS A 128 -0.91 -14.10 18.59
CA LYS A 128 -1.13 -12.82 17.89
C LYS A 128 -0.73 -12.92 16.43
N LEU A 129 -1.33 -12.10 15.58
CA LEU A 129 -0.93 -11.99 14.17
C LEU A 129 0.43 -11.33 14.04
N GLN A 130 1.33 -11.96 13.29
CA GLN A 130 2.63 -11.44 12.89
C GLN A 130 2.63 -11.22 11.38
N TYR A 131 2.87 -9.98 10.94
CA TYR A 131 2.93 -9.62 9.53
C TYR A 131 4.31 -9.92 8.95
N LEU A 132 4.38 -10.72 7.89
CA LEU A 132 5.66 -11.25 7.41
C LEU A 132 6.53 -10.19 6.76
N TYR A 133 5.92 -9.17 6.15
CA TYR A 133 6.66 -8.09 5.48
C TYR A 133 7.51 -7.29 6.46
N SER A 134 7.01 -7.01 7.68
CA SER A 134 7.76 -6.26 8.70
C SER A 134 8.93 -7.04 9.31
N GLU A 135 8.95 -8.36 9.16
CA GLU A 135 10.05 -9.22 9.62
C GLU A 135 11.25 -9.23 8.68
N MET A 136 11.08 -8.70 7.45
CA MET A 136 12.11 -8.73 6.42
C MET A 136 12.88 -7.41 6.37
N PRO A 137 14.15 -7.42 5.93
CA PRO A 137 14.95 -6.21 5.75
C PRO A 137 14.54 -5.48 4.46
N LEU A 138 13.30 -4.99 4.42
CA LEU A 138 12.70 -4.29 3.28
C LEU A 138 12.35 -2.85 3.65
N GLU A 139 12.39 -1.94 2.67
CA GLU A 139 11.92 -0.57 2.88
C GLU A 139 10.42 -0.59 3.27
N PRO A 140 10.02 -0.04 4.44
CA PRO A 140 8.67 -0.21 4.98
C PRO A 140 7.61 0.55 4.17
N ASN A 141 7.98 1.67 3.57
CA ASN A 141 7.12 2.57 2.80
C ASN A 141 7.86 3.14 1.57
N PRO A 142 8.06 2.35 0.50
CA PRO A 142 8.76 2.82 -0.68
C PRO A 142 7.95 3.89 -1.42
N SER A 143 8.63 4.95 -1.83
CA SER A 143 8.01 6.16 -2.38
C SER A 143 7.47 6.03 -3.80
N ASN A 144 7.85 4.99 -4.55
CA ASN A 144 7.42 4.80 -5.95
C ASN A 144 7.23 3.32 -6.33
N SER A 145 6.59 3.09 -7.48
CA SER A 145 6.26 1.74 -7.98
C SER A 145 7.48 0.90 -8.32
N SER A 146 8.60 1.49 -8.77
CA SER A 146 9.83 0.73 -9.05
C SER A 146 10.39 0.10 -7.77
N LYS A 147 10.55 0.91 -6.72
CA LYS A 147 11.00 0.41 -5.42
C LYS A 147 10.03 -0.58 -4.80
N ARG A 148 8.71 -0.38 -4.95
CA ARG A 148 7.70 -1.36 -4.51
C ARG A 148 7.84 -2.68 -5.25
N ARG A 149 8.13 -2.66 -6.55
CA ARG A 149 8.40 -3.87 -7.35
C ARG A 149 9.65 -4.59 -6.88
N GLU A 150 10.73 -3.87 -6.63
CA GLU A 150 11.97 -4.43 -6.07
C GLU A 150 11.70 -5.10 -4.72
N ASN A 151 10.99 -4.42 -3.81
CA ASN A 151 10.60 -4.98 -2.53
C ASN A 151 9.70 -6.21 -2.63
N LEU A 152 8.75 -6.24 -3.58
CA LEU A 152 7.94 -7.43 -3.82
C LEU A 152 8.78 -8.62 -4.25
N ILE A 153 9.73 -8.41 -5.18
CA ILE A 153 10.66 -9.46 -5.62
C ILE A 153 11.52 -9.94 -4.44
N SER A 154 12.09 -9.02 -3.67
CA SER A 154 12.89 -9.32 -2.49
C SER A 154 12.09 -10.06 -1.42
N PHE A 155 10.86 -9.64 -1.13
CA PHE A 155 9.95 -10.33 -0.21
C PHE A 155 9.80 -11.80 -0.57
N PHE A 156 9.48 -12.12 -1.82
CA PHE A 156 9.31 -13.50 -2.25
C PHE A 156 10.61 -14.31 -2.24
N ASN A 157 11.75 -13.66 -2.49
CA ASN A 157 13.05 -14.32 -2.41
C ASN A 157 13.44 -14.62 -0.96
N PHE A 158 13.14 -13.72 -0.02
CA PHE A 158 13.53 -13.83 1.39
C PHE A 158 12.55 -14.69 2.21
N LEU A 159 11.29 -14.77 1.77
CA LEU A 159 10.28 -15.59 2.42
C LEU A 159 10.72 -17.06 2.45
N GLU A 160 10.69 -17.66 3.63
CA GLU A 160 11.19 -19.02 3.83
C GLU A 160 10.23 -20.15 3.43
N TRP A 161 9.04 -19.79 2.96
CA TRP A 161 8.02 -20.75 2.58
C TRP A 161 8.48 -21.66 1.42
N PRO A 162 7.94 -22.90 1.35
CA PRO A 162 8.13 -23.74 0.17
C PRO A 162 7.67 -23.05 -1.10
N ARG A 163 8.33 -23.34 -2.23
CA ARG A 163 8.01 -22.74 -3.54
C ARG A 163 6.51 -22.83 -3.86
N LEU A 164 5.87 -23.97 -3.59
CA LEU A 164 4.45 -24.17 -3.85
C LEU A 164 3.54 -23.19 -3.09
N GLU A 165 3.86 -22.87 -1.84
CA GLU A 165 3.09 -21.90 -1.05
C GLU A 165 3.28 -20.47 -1.58
N LYS A 166 4.51 -20.12 -2.00
CA LYS A 166 4.78 -18.83 -2.66
C LYS A 166 3.99 -18.69 -3.96
N LEU A 167 3.89 -19.76 -4.76
CA LEU A 167 3.11 -19.76 -6.00
C LEU A 167 1.63 -19.49 -5.75
N LYS A 168 1.03 -20.06 -4.69
CA LYS A 168 -0.37 -19.76 -4.33
C LYS A 168 -0.59 -18.28 -4.03
N VAL A 169 0.40 -17.59 -3.43
CA VAL A 169 0.33 -16.14 -3.24
C VAL A 169 0.37 -15.42 -4.59
N LEU A 170 1.29 -15.80 -5.48
CA LEU A 170 1.40 -15.22 -6.82
C LEU A 170 0.12 -15.43 -7.66
N ASP A 171 -0.53 -16.58 -7.53
CA ASP A 171 -1.82 -16.86 -8.18
C ASP A 171 -2.94 -15.94 -7.65
N ARG A 172 -2.97 -15.68 -6.34
CA ARG A 172 -3.91 -14.69 -5.74
C ARG A 172 -3.64 -13.28 -6.27
N LEU A 173 -2.37 -12.87 -6.36
CA LEU A 173 -2.00 -11.59 -6.97
C LEU A 173 -2.42 -11.52 -8.45
N GLN A 174 -2.26 -12.61 -9.20
CA GLN A 174 -2.70 -12.67 -10.59
C GLN A 174 -4.22 -12.50 -10.72
N LEU A 175 -5.01 -13.07 -9.81
CA LEU A 175 -6.46 -12.89 -9.75
C LEU A 175 -6.84 -11.45 -9.36
N LEU A 176 -6.13 -10.85 -8.41
CA LEU A 176 -6.31 -9.45 -8.05
C LEU A 176 -6.06 -8.54 -9.26
N ALA A 177 -4.97 -8.74 -10.00
CA ALA A 177 -4.68 -7.96 -11.21
C ALA A 177 -5.82 -8.04 -12.24
N LYS A 178 -6.39 -9.24 -12.47
CA LYS A 178 -7.56 -9.41 -13.34
C LYS A 178 -8.77 -8.62 -12.83
N THR A 179 -9.00 -8.62 -11.52
CA THR A 179 -10.08 -7.85 -10.90
C THR A 179 -9.88 -6.35 -11.08
N ILE A 180 -8.65 -5.85 -10.87
CA ILE A 180 -8.30 -4.43 -11.04
C ILE A 180 -8.59 -3.96 -12.47
N GLN A 181 -8.30 -4.78 -13.48
CA GLN A 181 -8.58 -4.45 -14.88
C GLN A 181 -10.05 -4.13 -15.14
N THR A 182 -10.99 -4.79 -14.44
CA THR A 182 -12.43 -4.49 -14.55
C THR A 182 -12.80 -3.07 -14.09
N PHE A 183 -11.94 -2.43 -13.29
CA PHE A 183 -12.12 -1.10 -12.73
C PHE A 183 -11.05 -0.09 -13.19
N GLU A 184 -10.36 -0.35 -14.31
CA GLU A 184 -9.23 0.45 -14.79
C GLU A 184 -9.56 1.95 -14.84
N LYS A 185 -10.76 2.30 -15.32
CA LYS A 185 -11.20 3.69 -15.55
C LYS A 185 -11.96 4.30 -14.36
N SER A 186 -12.10 3.57 -13.26
CA SER A 186 -12.99 3.94 -12.15
C SER A 186 -12.54 5.16 -11.35
N PHE A 187 -11.27 5.53 -11.43
CA PHE A 187 -10.68 6.65 -10.67
C PHE A 187 -10.25 7.84 -11.53
N ARG A 188 -10.70 7.94 -12.79
CA ARG A 188 -10.40 9.09 -13.67
C ARG A 188 -10.84 10.46 -13.14
N TRP A 189 -11.76 10.47 -12.18
CA TRP A 189 -12.25 11.70 -11.52
C TRP A 189 -11.30 12.22 -10.43
N LEU A 190 -10.37 11.38 -9.97
CA LEU A 190 -9.41 11.66 -8.92
C LEU A 190 -8.08 12.09 -9.56
N ASP A 191 -7.52 13.21 -9.11
CA ASP A 191 -6.31 13.82 -9.67
C ASP A 191 -5.20 13.85 -8.61
N SER A 192 -4.08 13.17 -8.87
CA SER A 192 -2.96 13.04 -7.93
C SER A 192 -2.29 14.36 -7.59
N LYS A 193 -2.48 15.41 -8.41
CA LYS A 193 -1.92 16.75 -8.18
C LYS A 193 -2.79 17.63 -7.29
N LYS A 194 -4.03 17.21 -6.99
CA LYS A 194 -4.96 17.98 -6.15
C LYS A 194 -4.95 17.46 -4.72
N GLU A 195 -4.11 18.06 -3.89
CA GLU A 195 -3.90 17.67 -2.48
C GLU A 195 -5.22 17.51 -1.70
N GLY A 196 -6.04 18.56 -1.64
CA GLY A 196 -7.32 18.49 -0.90
C GLY A 196 -8.32 17.47 -1.44
N GLN A 197 -8.20 17.05 -2.71
CA GLN A 197 -8.99 15.95 -3.26
C GLN A 197 -8.43 14.59 -2.82
N CYS A 198 -7.11 14.43 -2.88
CA CYS A 198 -6.43 13.20 -2.46
C CYS A 198 -6.59 12.94 -0.97
N ASP A 199 -6.44 13.96 -0.13
CA ASP A 199 -6.68 13.90 1.32
C ASP A 199 -8.09 13.44 1.62
N TRP A 200 -9.07 14.08 0.98
CA TRP A 200 -10.47 13.74 1.18
C TRP A 200 -10.78 12.31 0.73
N ALA A 201 -10.29 11.90 -0.44
CA ALA A 201 -10.56 10.58 -0.97
C ALA A 201 -9.94 9.49 -0.08
N TYR A 202 -8.69 9.70 0.38
CA TYR A 202 -7.99 8.81 1.29
C TYR A 202 -8.73 8.66 2.62
N MET A 203 -9.13 9.77 3.24
CA MET A 203 -9.93 9.73 4.47
C MET A 203 -11.29 9.05 4.26
N TYR A 204 -11.94 9.30 3.12
CA TYR A 204 -13.24 8.72 2.81
C TYR A 204 -13.16 7.19 2.69
N VAL A 205 -12.18 6.66 1.93
CA VAL A 205 -12.01 5.21 1.79
C VAL A 205 -11.64 4.55 3.12
N ARG A 206 -10.73 5.15 3.90
CA ARG A 206 -10.35 4.61 5.21
C ARG A 206 -11.54 4.53 6.15
N LYS A 207 -12.34 5.59 6.22
CA LYS A 207 -13.52 5.64 7.09
C LYS A 207 -14.61 4.65 6.66
N ARG A 208 -14.85 4.50 5.36
CA ARG A 208 -15.99 3.72 4.83
C ARG A 208 -15.69 2.24 4.68
N LEU A 209 -14.45 1.89 4.35
CA LEU A 209 -14.05 0.49 4.14
C LEU A 209 -13.50 -0.15 5.42
N ALA A 210 -13.18 0.65 6.44
CA ALA A 210 -12.64 0.19 7.73
C ALA A 210 -11.44 -0.75 7.58
N ILE A 211 -10.65 -0.56 6.53
CA ILE A 211 -9.45 -1.36 6.28
C ILE A 211 -8.33 -0.78 7.14
N GLU A 212 -7.84 -1.57 8.08
CA GLU A 212 -6.56 -1.32 8.74
C GLU A 212 -5.45 -1.41 7.69
N SER A 213 -5.06 -0.27 7.13
CA SER A 213 -3.92 -0.20 6.22
C SER A 213 -2.69 0.21 7.01
N HIS A 214 -1.63 -0.62 6.99
CA HIS A 214 -0.28 -0.28 7.48
C HIS A 214 0.44 0.71 6.55
N ILE A 215 -0.30 1.69 6.03
CA ILE A 215 0.14 2.65 5.03
C ILE A 215 -0.17 4.02 5.60
N ASP A 216 0.88 4.81 5.77
CA ASP A 216 0.79 6.20 6.21
C ASP A 216 1.34 7.08 5.09
N PRO A 217 0.54 7.33 4.04
CA PRO A 217 0.97 8.12 2.90
C PRO A 217 1.08 9.59 3.31
N ILE A 218 2.23 10.20 3.01
CA ILE A 218 2.53 11.58 3.40
C ILE A 218 2.14 12.52 2.26
N SER A 219 2.51 12.18 1.02
CA SER A 219 2.28 13.04 -0.14
C SER A 219 0.88 12.85 -0.74
N SER A 220 0.42 13.85 -1.49
CA SER A 220 -0.82 13.78 -2.28
C SER A 220 -0.82 12.62 -3.26
N GLU A 221 0.32 12.35 -3.91
CA GLU A 221 0.49 11.25 -4.84
C GLU A 221 0.42 9.88 -4.12
N GLU A 222 1.03 9.76 -2.95
CA GLU A 222 0.92 8.54 -2.15
C GLU A 222 -0.51 8.31 -1.67
N LYS A 223 -1.22 9.36 -1.27
CA LYS A 223 -2.65 9.29 -0.89
C LYS A 223 -3.52 8.91 -2.07
N TYR A 224 -3.23 9.41 -3.28
CA TYR A 224 -3.87 8.99 -4.52
C TYR A 224 -3.73 7.49 -4.74
N PHE A 225 -2.50 6.97 -4.75
CA PHE A 225 -2.26 5.55 -4.99
C PHE A 225 -2.80 4.67 -3.86
N SER A 226 -2.68 5.10 -2.60
CA SER A 226 -3.22 4.38 -1.44
C SER A 226 -4.75 4.31 -1.50
N THR A 227 -5.43 5.37 -1.90
CA THR A 227 -6.88 5.38 -2.06
C THR A 227 -7.34 4.29 -3.04
N ILE A 228 -6.70 4.23 -4.20
CA ILE A 228 -7.03 3.27 -5.25
C ILE A 228 -6.70 1.85 -4.80
N ALA A 229 -5.52 1.66 -4.19
CA ALA A 229 -5.06 0.34 -3.79
C ALA A 229 -5.89 -0.22 -2.61
N ILE A 230 -6.32 0.61 -1.64
CA ILE A 230 -7.27 0.21 -0.58
C ILE A 230 -8.59 -0.26 -1.21
N PHE A 231 -9.12 0.45 -2.20
CA PHE A 231 -10.31 0.01 -2.93
C PHE A 231 -10.08 -1.30 -3.69
N ASP A 232 -8.94 -1.44 -4.36
CA ASP A 232 -8.60 -2.62 -5.15
C ASP A 232 -8.48 -3.87 -4.26
N CYS A 233 -7.80 -3.75 -3.12
CA CYS A 233 -7.60 -4.79 -2.11
C CYS A 233 -8.84 -5.08 -1.23
N TRP A 234 -9.86 -4.22 -1.24
CA TRP A 234 -11.07 -4.44 -0.44
C TRP A 234 -11.78 -5.75 -0.87
N PRO A 235 -11.94 -6.75 0.02
CA PRO A 235 -12.48 -8.06 -0.33
C PRO A 235 -14.02 -8.03 -0.41
N ALA A 236 -14.54 -7.28 -1.38
CA ALA A 236 -15.96 -7.13 -1.62
C ALA A 236 -16.36 -7.63 -3.02
N LEU A 237 -17.62 -8.03 -3.15
CA LEU A 237 -18.20 -8.42 -4.42
C LEU A 237 -18.12 -7.27 -5.44
N ILE A 238 -18.07 -7.61 -6.73
CA ILE A 238 -17.97 -6.64 -7.82
C ILE A 238 -19.06 -5.57 -7.74
N ASP A 239 -20.30 -5.96 -7.40
CA ASP A 239 -21.41 -5.01 -7.32
C ASP A 239 -21.31 -4.09 -6.09
N SER A 240 -20.79 -4.58 -4.97
CA SER A 240 -20.45 -3.74 -3.81
C SER A 240 -19.36 -2.72 -4.15
N LYS A 241 -18.33 -3.14 -4.91
CA LYS A 241 -17.29 -2.23 -5.43
C LYS A 241 -17.87 -1.18 -6.38
N LYS A 242 -18.77 -1.56 -7.30
CA LYS A 242 -19.46 -0.61 -8.19
C LYS A 242 -20.31 0.39 -7.42
N LEU A 243 -21.08 -0.07 -6.43
CA LEU A 243 -21.90 0.80 -5.59
C LEU A 243 -21.03 1.80 -4.81
N PHE A 244 -19.92 1.32 -4.22
CA PHE A 244 -18.97 2.19 -3.55
C PHE A 244 -18.39 3.27 -4.47
N LEU A 245 -18.07 2.93 -5.73
CA LEU A 245 -17.57 3.90 -6.72
C LEU A 245 -18.60 4.97 -7.07
N LEU A 246 -19.89 4.63 -7.10
CA LEU A 246 -20.97 5.60 -7.29
C LEU A 246 -21.08 6.53 -6.07
N ASP A 247 -21.04 5.95 -4.86
CA ASP A 247 -21.15 6.67 -3.60
C ASP A 247 -20.02 7.67 -3.39
N ILE A 248 -18.76 7.25 -3.58
CA ILE A 248 -17.60 8.14 -3.38
C ILE A 248 -17.62 9.30 -4.38
N ARG A 249 -18.00 9.06 -5.64
CA ARG A 249 -18.13 10.14 -6.65
C ARG A 249 -19.24 11.10 -6.27
N ARG A 250 -20.41 10.59 -5.90
CA ARG A 250 -21.55 11.43 -5.46
C ARG A 250 -21.17 12.25 -4.23
N ALA A 251 -20.50 11.65 -3.25
CA ALA A 251 -20.06 12.33 -2.04
C ALA A 251 -19.04 13.45 -2.37
N TRP A 252 -18.12 13.21 -3.31
CA TRP A 252 -17.19 14.23 -3.77
C TRP A 252 -17.91 15.38 -4.49
N SER A 253 -18.82 15.09 -5.42
CA SER A 253 -19.61 16.11 -6.12
C SER A 253 -20.43 16.95 -5.15
N GLN A 254 -21.03 16.34 -4.12
CA GLN A 254 -21.76 17.04 -3.07
C GLN A 254 -20.83 17.92 -2.21
N LYS A 255 -19.64 17.42 -1.83
CA LYS A 255 -18.64 18.23 -1.12
C LYS A 255 -18.25 19.45 -1.95
N LYS A 256 -17.91 19.25 -3.23
CA LYS A 256 -17.59 20.35 -4.15
C LYS A 256 -18.72 21.36 -4.30
N HIS A 257 -19.97 20.90 -4.37
CA HIS A 257 -21.12 21.78 -4.42
C HIS A 257 -21.26 22.61 -3.15
N ARG A 258 -21.08 22.00 -1.96
CA ARG A 258 -21.09 22.72 -0.68
C ARG A 258 -19.96 23.74 -0.58
N GLU A 259 -18.74 23.40 -0.99
CA GLU A 259 -17.61 24.36 -1.05
C GLU A 259 -17.93 25.58 -1.94
N LYS A 260 -18.61 25.37 -3.08
CA LYS A 260 -19.04 26.49 -3.95
C LYS A 260 -20.14 27.37 -3.35
N LEU A 261 -20.90 26.84 -2.39
CA LEU A 261 -21.95 27.56 -1.68
C LEU A 261 -21.45 28.17 -0.36
N GLU A 262 -20.18 28.00 0.00
CA GLU A 262 -19.62 28.63 1.19
C GLU A 262 -19.75 30.16 1.07
N GLY A 263 -20.32 30.80 2.10
CA GLY A 263 -20.68 32.22 2.07
C GLY A 263 -21.94 32.57 1.27
N LYS A 264 -22.59 31.61 0.60
CA LYS A 264 -23.81 31.81 -0.19
C LYS A 264 -24.99 31.10 0.43
N LYS A 265 -26.06 31.84 0.73
CA LYS A 265 -27.32 31.26 1.20
C LYS A 265 -28.25 31.03 0.00
N PRO A 266 -28.64 29.78 -0.32
CA PRO A 266 -29.58 29.54 -1.40
C PRO A 266 -30.96 30.05 -0.98
N TYR A 267 -31.56 30.88 -1.82
CA TYR A 267 -32.94 31.32 -1.67
C TYR A 267 -33.78 30.78 -2.82
N ASN A 268 -34.87 30.10 -2.48
CA ASN A 268 -35.91 29.72 -3.43
C ASN A 268 -37.06 30.72 -3.31
N PHE A 269 -37.39 31.38 -4.41
CA PHE A 269 -38.50 32.33 -4.46
C PHE A 269 -39.58 31.83 -5.42
N ILE A 270 -40.84 32.02 -5.03
CA ILE A 270 -41.98 31.86 -5.93
C ILE A 270 -42.23 33.22 -6.59
N MET A 271 -42.32 33.25 -7.91
CA MET A 271 -42.62 34.46 -8.67
C MET A 271 -43.59 34.17 -9.82
N ASN A 272 -44.27 35.20 -10.32
CA ASN A 272 -45.19 35.01 -11.43
C ASN A 272 -44.45 34.54 -12.70
N LYS A 273 -45.13 33.76 -13.54
CA LYS A 273 -44.54 33.19 -14.77
C LYS A 273 -44.03 34.25 -15.75
N GLY A 274 -44.68 35.42 -15.81
CA GLY A 274 -44.27 36.54 -16.66
C GLY A 274 -42.93 37.15 -16.23
N LEU A 275 -42.72 37.33 -14.92
CA LEU A 275 -41.49 37.84 -14.34
C LEU A 275 -40.35 36.83 -14.52
N ALA A 276 -40.64 35.53 -14.33
CA ALA A 276 -39.68 34.47 -14.60
C ALA A 276 -39.18 34.52 -16.07
N LYS A 277 -40.09 34.72 -17.03
CA LYS A 277 -39.72 34.91 -18.45
C LYS A 277 -38.89 36.16 -18.69
N LYS A 278 -39.20 37.29 -18.03
CA LYS A 278 -38.38 38.51 -18.14
C LYS A 278 -36.97 38.28 -17.60
N LEU A 279 -36.85 37.56 -16.49
CA LEU A 279 -35.57 37.18 -15.90
C LEU A 279 -34.76 36.24 -16.82
N ASP A 280 -35.42 35.30 -17.52
CA ASP A 280 -34.79 34.47 -18.56
C ASP A 280 -34.21 35.31 -19.70
N VAL A 281 -34.97 36.30 -20.19
CA VAL A 281 -34.52 37.19 -21.27
C VAL A 281 -33.32 38.04 -20.81
N LEU A 282 -33.38 38.59 -19.59
CA LEU A 282 -32.26 39.36 -19.02
C LEU A 282 -31.00 38.51 -18.85
N SER A 283 -31.14 37.29 -18.33
CA SER A 283 -30.04 36.35 -18.15
C SER A 283 -29.32 36.07 -19.47
N LYS A 284 -30.08 35.79 -20.54
CA LYS A 284 -29.52 35.57 -21.88
C LYS A 284 -28.87 36.81 -22.48
N LYS A 285 -29.49 37.99 -22.32
CA LYS A 285 -29.00 39.24 -22.92
C LYS A 285 -27.73 39.76 -22.25
N LEU A 286 -27.61 39.56 -20.93
CA LEU A 286 -26.51 40.07 -20.13
C LEU A 286 -25.39 39.03 -19.89
N ASP A 287 -25.59 37.78 -20.32
CA ASP A 287 -24.73 36.63 -20.03
C ASP A 287 -24.44 36.47 -18.51
N LEU A 288 -25.46 36.72 -17.70
CA LEU A 288 -25.43 36.59 -16.24
C LEU A 288 -26.41 35.51 -15.79
N SER A 289 -26.07 34.82 -14.70
CA SER A 289 -27.01 33.92 -14.05
C SER A 289 -28.18 34.69 -13.45
N LYS A 290 -29.32 34.01 -13.30
CA LYS A 290 -30.52 34.59 -12.66
C LYS A 290 -30.23 35.10 -11.24
N ASN A 291 -29.39 34.39 -10.49
CA ASN A 291 -29.01 34.79 -9.13
C ASN A 291 -28.20 36.09 -9.14
N GLU A 292 -27.22 36.23 -10.05
CA GLU A 292 -26.43 37.46 -10.17
C GLU A 292 -27.31 38.66 -10.54
N ILE A 293 -28.31 38.47 -11.41
CA ILE A 293 -29.25 39.55 -11.74
C ILE A 293 -30.08 39.94 -10.52
N VAL A 294 -30.57 38.96 -9.76
CA VAL A 294 -31.34 39.23 -8.54
C VAL A 294 -30.49 39.93 -7.48
N GLU A 295 -29.24 39.50 -7.27
CA GLU A 295 -28.29 40.15 -6.37
C GLU A 295 -28.06 41.62 -6.78
N LYS A 296 -27.79 41.89 -8.06
CA LYS A 296 -27.60 43.25 -8.58
C LYS A 296 -28.84 44.13 -8.39
N ILE A 297 -30.04 43.59 -8.60
CA ILE A 297 -31.29 44.33 -8.39
C ILE A 297 -31.45 44.67 -6.91
N ILE A 298 -31.21 43.70 -6.02
CA ILE A 298 -31.31 43.89 -4.57
C ILE A 298 -30.28 44.92 -4.09
N GLU A 299 -29.02 44.81 -4.52
CA GLU A 299 -27.97 45.78 -4.17
C GLU A 299 -28.30 47.18 -4.68
N SER A 300 -28.70 47.29 -5.95
CA SER A 300 -29.07 48.58 -6.53
C SER A 300 -30.24 49.23 -5.78
N GLU A 301 -31.25 48.45 -5.42
CA GLU A 301 -32.38 48.97 -4.65
C GLU A 301 -31.97 49.31 -3.22
N PHE A 302 -31.15 48.48 -2.57
CA PHE A 302 -30.62 48.77 -1.24
C PHE A 302 -29.84 50.09 -1.21
N PHE A 303 -28.95 50.33 -2.17
CA PHE A 303 -28.16 51.57 -2.22
C PHE A 303 -29.00 52.83 -2.47
N LYS A 304 -30.15 52.72 -3.16
CA LYS A 304 -31.06 53.87 -3.32
C LYS A 304 -31.68 54.29 -1.99
N HIS A 305 -32.00 53.34 -1.12
CA HIS A 305 -32.63 53.61 0.18
C HIS A 305 -31.63 53.80 1.32
N PHE A 306 -30.41 53.25 1.17
CA PHE A 306 -29.34 53.32 2.17
C PHE A 306 -28.00 53.69 1.51
N PRO A 307 -27.80 54.98 1.16
CA PRO A 307 -26.54 55.45 0.58
C PRO A 307 -25.39 55.26 1.57
N LYS A 308 -24.21 54.85 1.09
CA LYS A 308 -23.00 54.81 1.95
C LYS A 308 -22.62 56.25 2.31
N THR A 309 -22.67 56.58 3.60
CA THR A 309 -22.07 57.80 4.20
C THR A 309 -20.56 57.79 4.07
#